data_AF-A0A821ISQ9-F1
#
_entry.id   AF-A0A821ISQ9-F1
#
_cell.length_a   1.000
_cell.length_b   1.000
_cell.length_c   1.000
_cell.angle_alpha   90.00
_cell.angle_beta   90.00
_cell.angle_gamma   90.00
#
_symmetry.space_group_name_H-M   'P 1'
#
loop_
_entity.id
_entity.type
_entity.pdbx_description
1 polymer ?
#
loop_
_entity_poly.entity_id
_entity_poly.type
_entity_poly.pdbx_seq_one_letter_code
_entity_poly.pdbx_strand_id
1 'polypeptide(L)' 'MDICNSQNLSVNQLDSLTYLDCVINETLRFFPPANGTVRTLTIDDRLPGSGVQLYKGDSVLIPFHNLSHNTRL' A
#
# COMPACT_ATOMS: atom_id res chain seq x y z
N MET A 1 -1.64 -39.76 12.88
CA MET A 1 -1.44 -39.57 11.43
C MET A 1 -0.74 -38.24 11.30
N ASP A 2 0.60 -38.28 11.31
CA ASP A 2 1.47 -37.12 11.49
C ASP A 2 1.55 -36.30 10.20
N ILE A 3 0.90 -35.14 10.18
CA ILE A 3 0.92 -34.18 9.05
C ILE A 3 1.86 -33.00 9.36
N CYS A 4 2.88 -33.22 10.19
CA CYS A 4 3.91 -32.22 10.46
C CYS A 4 5.26 -32.72 9.95
N ASN A 5 5.37 -32.92 8.64
CA ASN A 5 6.67 -32.90 8.00
C ASN A 5 7.18 -31.44 8.03
N SER A 6 7.79 -31.03 9.15
CA SER A 6 8.45 -29.73 9.29
C SER A 6 9.70 -29.69 8.41
N GLN A 7 9.50 -29.65 7.10
CA GLN A 7 10.49 -29.13 6.18
C GLN A 7 10.67 -27.65 6.56
N ASN A 8 11.85 -27.31 7.08
CA ASN A 8 12.21 -25.93 7.38
C ASN A 8 12.25 -25.16 6.05
N LEU A 9 11.12 -24.53 5.70
CA LEU A 9 11.03 -23.60 4.60
C LEU A 9 11.96 -22.42 4.92
N SER A 10 13.06 -22.32 4.17
CA SER A 10 13.94 -21.17 4.26
C SER A 10 13.27 -19.94 3.65
N VAL A 11 13.58 -18.76 4.18
CA VAL A 11 13.04 -17.48 3.67
C VAL A 11 13.29 -17.33 2.16
N ASN A 12 14.47 -17.74 1.69
CA ASN A 12 14.83 -17.73 0.27
C ASN A 12 13.91 -18.60 -0.61
N GLN A 13 13.37 -19.69 -0.06
CA GLN A 13 12.40 -20.52 -0.79
C GLN A 13 11.03 -19.86 -0.85
N LEU A 14 10.62 -19.12 0.18
CA LEU A 14 9.39 -18.34 0.16
C LEU A 14 9.47 -17.18 -0.84
N ASP A 15 10.61 -16.48 -0.88
CA ASP A 15 10.86 -15.39 -1.85
C ASP A 15 10.88 -15.87 -3.30
N SER A 16 11.08 -17.17 -3.54
CA SER A 16 11.02 -17.75 -4.89
C SER A 16 9.58 -17.99 -5.40
N LEU A 17 8.57 -17.85 -4.53
CA LEU A 17 7.18 -18.14 -4.85
C LEU A 17 6.48 -16.92 -5.47
N THR A 18 6.71 -16.69 -6.76
CA THR A 18 6.15 -15.53 -7.49
C THR A 18 4.64 -15.37 -7.33
N TYR A 19 3.86 -16.46 -7.40
CA TYR A 19 2.41 -16.38 -7.25
C TYR A 19 1.96 -16.02 -5.84
N LEU A 20 2.73 -16.43 -4.82
CA LEU A 20 2.44 -16.05 -3.44
C LEU A 20 2.58 -14.54 -3.27
N ASP A 21 3.66 -13.97 -3.81
CA ASP A 21 3.86 -12.51 -3.81
C ASP A 21 2.75 -11.78 -4.57
N CYS A 22 2.34 -12.29 -5.74
CA CYS A 22 1.22 -11.72 -6.50
C CYS A 22 -0.07 -11.70 -5.67
N VAL A 23 -0.42 -12.81 -4.99
CA VAL A 23 -1.64 -12.90 -4.19
C VAL A 23 -1.59 -11.97 -2.99
N ILE A 24 -0.45 -11.89 -2.29
CA ILE A 24 -0.29 -10.97 -1.14
C ILE A 24 -0.44 -9.52 -1.61
N ASN A 25 0.23 -9.14 -2.69
CA ASN A 25 0.16 -7.77 -3.23
C ASN A 25 -1.25 -7.42 -3.72
N GLU A 26 -1.94 -8.33 -4.39
CA GLU A 26 -3.31 -8.09 -4.87
C GLU A 26 -4.30 -7.99 -3.71
N THR A 27 -4.11 -8.79 -2.67
CA THR A 27 -4.92 -8.70 -1.43
C THR A 27 -4.73 -7.34 -0.76
N LEU A 28 -3.49 -6.85 -0.66
CA LEU A 28 -3.20 -5.53 -0.10
C LEU A 28 -3.67 -4.37 -1.00
N ARG A 29 -3.69 -4.57 -2.32
CA ARG A 29 -4.24 -3.61 -3.28
C ARG A 29 -5.73 -3.39 -3.07
N PHE A 30 -6.49 -4.48 -2.86
CA PHE A 30 -7.94 -4.44 -2.66
C PHE A 30 -8.33 -4.11 -1.21
N PHE A 31 -7.68 -4.74 -0.24
CA PHE A 31 -7.90 -4.56 1.20
C PHE A 31 -6.66 -4.00 1.89
N PRO A 32 -6.37 -2.68 1.72
CA PRO A 32 -5.28 -2.08 2.45
C PRO A 32 -5.60 -2.07 3.97
N PRO A 33 -4.64 -2.40 4.84
CA PRO A 33 -4.86 -2.45 6.29
C PRO A 33 -5.12 -1.06 6.88
N ALA A 34 -4.67 0.00 6.22
CA ALA A 34 -4.97 1.38 6.56
C ALA A 34 -5.72 2.05 5.41
N ASN A 35 -6.73 2.86 5.75
CA ASN A 35 -7.53 3.61 4.77
C ASN A 35 -6.71 4.68 4.02
N GLY A 36 -5.64 5.19 4.62
CA GLY A 36 -4.77 6.21 4.06
C GLY A 36 -3.78 6.74 5.08
N THR A 37 -3.02 7.75 4.68
CA THR A 37 -2.17 8.54 5.59
C THR A 37 -2.63 9.99 5.61
N VAL A 38 -2.69 10.59 6.80
CA VAL A 38 -2.95 12.02 6.96
C VAL A 38 -1.61 12.73 7.07
N ARG A 39 -1.42 13.78 6.27
CA ARG A 39 -0.24 14.63 6.29
C ARG A 39 -0.66 16.07 6.56
N THR A 40 0.00 16.71 7.53
CA THR A 40 -0.17 18.13 7.81
C THR A 40 0.92 18.91 7.08
N LEU A 41 0.53 19.95 6.36
CA LEU A 41 1.47 20.79 5.61
C LEU A 41 2.27 21.70 6.54
N THR A 42 3.59 21.66 6.40
CA THR A 42 4.52 22.55 7.11
C THR A 42 4.84 23.83 6.32
N ILE A 43 4.63 23.79 5.00
CA ILE A 43 4.86 24.87 4.04
C ILE A 43 3.71 24.91 3.03
N ASP A 44 3.49 26.05 2.41
CA ASP A 44 2.54 26.19 1.31
C ASP A 44 3.04 25.41 0.10
N ASP A 45 2.21 24.55 -0.47
CA ASP A 45 2.57 23.69 -1.61
C ASP A 45 1.37 23.51 -2.54
N ARG A 46 1.58 22.93 -3.72
CA ARG A 46 0.52 22.65 -4.70
C ARG A 46 0.39 21.17 -4.92
N LEU A 47 -0.86 20.69 -4.94
CA LEU A 47 -1.13 19.30 -5.26
C LEU A 47 -0.73 18.99 -6.72
N PRO A 48 0.16 18.01 -6.95
CA PRO A 48 0.52 17.60 -8.29
C PRO A 48 -0.71 16.94 -8.95
N GLY A 49 -1.10 17.45 -10.12
CA GLY A 49 -2.21 16.92 -10.92
C GLY A 49 -3.51 17.74 -10.85
N SER A 50 -3.90 18.27 -9.69
CA SER A 50 -5.10 19.13 -9.58
C SER A 50 -4.78 20.62 -9.60
N GLY A 51 -3.53 21.00 -9.29
CA GLY A 51 -3.11 22.42 -9.22
C GLY A 51 -3.70 23.17 -8.02
N VAL A 52 -4.38 22.49 -7.11
CA VAL A 52 -4.97 23.09 -5.91
C VAL A 52 -3.85 23.58 -4.98
N GLN A 53 -3.94 24.84 -4.57
CA GLN A 53 -3.03 25.44 -3.60
C GLN A 53 -3.40 24.95 -2.20
N LEU A 54 -2.41 24.42 -1.49
CA LEU A 54 -2.50 24.01 -0.11
C LEU A 54 -1.74 25.01 0.76
N TYR A 55 -2.29 25.30 1.93
CA TYR A 55 -1.70 26.23 2.88
C TYR A 55 -1.09 25.50 4.08
N LYS A 56 -0.09 26.12 4.70
CA LYS A 56 0.51 25.65 5.93
C LYS A 56 -0.56 25.45 7.02
N GLY A 57 -0.58 24.26 7.61
CA GLY A 57 -1.53 23.85 8.64
C GLY A 57 -2.72 23.06 8.12
N ASP A 58 -2.96 23.04 6.81
CA ASP A 58 -3.97 22.15 6.23
C ASP A 58 -3.56 20.69 6.44
N SER A 59 -4.55 19.81 6.61
CA SER A 59 -4.34 18.37 6.75
C SER A 59 -4.95 17.66 5.55
N VAL A 60 -4.11 16.98 4.77
CA VAL A 60 -4.51 16.25 3.58
C VAL A 60 -4.55 14.78 3.90
N LEU A 61 -5.69 14.15 3.62
CA LEU A 61 -5.83 12.69 3.64
C LEU A 61 -5.43 12.13 2.28
N ILE A 62 -4.43 11.26 2.26
CA ILE A 62 -4.00 10.48 1.09
C ILE A 62 -4.60 9.08 1.22
N PRO A 63 -5.72 8.77 0.55
CA PRO A 63 -6.39 7.48 0.67
C PRO A 63 -5.64 6.40 -0.13
N PHE A 64 -5.20 5.32 0.52
CA PHE A 64 -4.52 4.22 -0.16
C PHE A 64 -5.47 3.43 -1.06
N HIS A 65 -6.67 3.11 -0.56
CA HIS A 65 -7.68 2.35 -1.30
C HIS A 65 -8.06 3.01 -2.63
N ASN A 66 -8.25 4.34 -2.66
CA ASN A 66 -8.68 5.02 -3.88
C ASN A 66 -7.53 5.17 -4.89
N LEU A 67 -6.28 5.27 -4.40
CA LEU A 67 -5.10 5.31 -5.25
C LEU A 67 -4.80 3.93 -5.85
N SER A 68 -4.94 2.85 -5.08
CA SER A 68 -4.67 1.47 -5.53
C SER A 68 -5.67 0.92 -6.56
N HIS A 69 -6.88 1.49 -6.61
CA HIS A 69 -7.91 1.16 -7.59
C HIS A 69 -7.93 2.11 -8.80
N ASN A 70 -7.06 3.10 -8.85
CA ASN A 70 -7.05 4.07 -9.94
C ASN A 70 -6.42 3.46 -11.21
N THR A 71 -7.23 3.27 -12.25
CA THR A 71 -6.79 2.70 -13.54
C THR A 71 -5.97 3.70 -14.39
N ARG A 72 -5.87 4.97 -13.99
CA ARG A 72 -5.15 6.01 -14.76
C ARG A 72 -3.70 6.23 -14.32
N LEU A 73 -3.26 5.57 -13.26
CA LEU A 73 -1.87 5.56 -12.80
C LEU A 73 -1.14 4.30 -13.27
#